data_AF-A0A2V6ZBR2-F1
#
_entry.id   AF-A0A2V6ZBR2-F1
#
_cell.length_a   1.000
_cell.length_b   1.000
_cell.length_c   1.000
_cell.angle_alpha   90.00
_cell.angle_beta   90.00
_cell.angle_gamma   90.00
#
_symmetry.space_group_name_H-M   'P 1'
#
loop_
_entity.id
_entity.type
_entity.pdbx_description
1 polymer ?
#
loop_
_entity_poly.entity_id
_entity_poly.type
_entity_poly.pdbx_seq_one_letter_code
_entity_poly.pdbx_strand_id
1 'polypeptide(L)'
;MSIDCDADIVLARQKGRQLASQCGFPSTDLAVVATAISELARNIVRYAVRGEVILRLIDDNGKRGIEVVAADDGPGIPDIGLAM
;
A
#
# COMPACT_ATOMS: atom_id res chain seq x y z
N MET A 1 -3.42 9.23 2.19
CA MET A 1 -3.26 9.28 3.66
C MET A 1 -1.79 9.41 3.95
N SER A 2 -1.41 10.30 4.86
CA SER A 2 0.00 10.51 5.21
C SER A 2 0.59 9.28 5.89
N ILE A 3 1.88 9.03 5.64
CA ILE A 3 2.68 7.97 6.23
C ILE A 3 3.97 8.62 6.78
N ASP A 4 4.03 8.78 8.09
CA ASP A 4 5.15 9.46 8.78
C ASP A 4 5.77 8.58 9.88
N CYS A 5 5.03 7.60 10.41
CA CYS A 5 5.51 6.70 11.47
C CYS A 5 4.94 5.27 11.36
N ASP A 6 5.44 4.36 12.20
CA ASP A 6 5.00 2.96 12.22
C ASP A 6 3.49 2.78 12.50
N ALA A 7 2.88 3.72 13.23
CA ALA A 7 1.43 3.69 13.47
C ALA A 7 0.64 3.88 12.16
N ASP A 8 1.16 4.68 11.22
CA ASP A 8 0.53 4.93 9.93
C ASP A 8 0.58 3.69 9.02
N ILE A 9 1.63 2.88 9.13
CA ILE A 9 1.75 1.58 8.45
C ILE A 9 0.60 0.67 8.90
N VAL A 10 0.34 0.61 10.21
CA VAL A 10 -0.75 -0.20 10.78
C VAL A 10 -2.11 0.29 10.29
N LEU A 11 -2.31 1.60 10.23
CA LEU A 11 -3.55 2.19 9.72
C LEU A 11 -3.74 1.93 8.22
N ALA A 12 -2.67 2.05 7.42
CA ALA A 12 -2.69 1.85 5.98
C ALA A 12 -3.09 0.40 5.63
N ARG A 13 -2.44 -0.58 6.26
CA ARG A 13 -2.75 -2.00 6.02
C ARG A 13 -4.17 -2.36 6.45
N GLN A 14 -4.67 -1.77 7.54
CA GLN A 14 -6.04 -2.03 8.01
C GLN A 14 -7.07 -1.49 7.02
N LYS A 15 -6.89 -0.24 6.56
CA LYS A 15 -7.76 0.37 5.55
C LYS A 15 -7.72 -0.38 4.22
N GLY A 16 -6.53 -0.79 3.77
CA GLY A 16 -6.37 -1.59 2.56
C GLY A 16 -7.05 -2.95 2.64
N ARG A 17 -6.86 -3.66 3.76
CA ARG A 17 -7.54 -4.94 4.01
C ARG A 17 -9.06 -4.79 4.04
N GLN A 18 -9.56 -3.73 4.66
CA GLN A 18 -11.00 -3.44 4.70
C GLN A 18 -11.54 -3.17 3.29
N LEU A 19 -10.84 -2.35 2.49
CA LEU A 19 -11.22 -2.07 1.11
C LEU A 19 -11.21 -3.35 0.25
N ALA A 20 -10.24 -4.24 0.47
CA ALA A 20 -10.14 -5.53 -0.20
C ALA A 20 -11.32 -6.45 0.12
N SER A 21 -11.71 -6.47 1.39
CA SER A 21 -12.89 -7.20 1.82
C SER A 21 -14.16 -6.67 1.18
N GLN A 22 -14.29 -5.34 1.03
CA GLN A 22 -15.43 -4.72 0.34
C GLN A 22 -15.43 -5.01 -1.17
N CYS A 23 -14.25 -5.21 -1.75
CA CYS A 23 -14.08 -5.60 -3.15
C CYS A 23 -14.38 -7.10 -3.41
N GLY A 24 -14.59 -7.90 -2.35
CA GLY A 24 -14.93 -9.33 -2.46
C GLY A 24 -13.73 -10.28 -2.52
N PHE A 25 -12.55 -9.82 -2.10
CA PHE A 25 -11.35 -10.67 -2.08
C PHE A 25 -11.49 -11.79 -1.03
N PRO A 26 -10.96 -13.01 -1.31
CA PRO A 26 -10.93 -14.08 -0.33
C PRO A 26 -9.95 -13.76 0.80
N SER A 27 -10.14 -14.38 1.96
CA SER A 27 -9.35 -14.11 3.17
C SER A 27 -7.84 -14.31 3.01
N THR A 28 -7.42 -15.22 2.13
CA THR A 28 -6.01 -15.43 1.75
C THR A 28 -5.42 -14.17 1.10
N ASP A 29 -6.17 -13.56 0.19
CA ASP A 29 -5.71 -12.42 -0.59
C ASP A 29 -5.78 -11.13 0.23
N LEU A 30 -6.70 -11.06 1.20
CA LEU A 30 -6.71 -9.98 2.20
C LEU A 30 -5.39 -9.88 2.96
N ALA A 31 -4.76 -11.01 3.29
CA ALA A 31 -3.46 -11.03 3.95
C ALA A 31 -2.35 -10.55 3.01
N VAL A 32 -2.37 -10.98 1.75
CA VAL A 32 -1.40 -10.55 0.73
C VAL A 32 -1.48 -9.04 0.49
N VAL A 33 -2.68 -8.48 0.32
CA VAL A 33 -2.90 -7.03 0.17
C VAL A 33 -2.38 -6.27 1.38
N ALA A 34 -2.68 -6.74 2.60
CA ALA A 34 -2.21 -6.10 3.83
C ALA A 34 -0.68 -6.11 3.93
N THR A 35 -0.03 -7.20 3.54
CA THR A 35 1.44 -7.31 3.50
C THR A 35 2.02 -6.35 2.48
N ALA A 36 1.53 -6.33 1.25
CA ALA A 36 2.02 -5.44 0.20
C ALA A 36 1.93 -3.96 0.61
N ILE A 37 0.80 -3.54 1.19
CA ILE A 37 0.62 -2.18 1.70
C ILE A 37 1.59 -1.88 2.86
N SER A 38 1.85 -2.89 3.71
CA SER A 38 2.79 -2.72 4.82
C SER A 38 4.22 -2.53 4.33
N GLU A 39 4.65 -3.23 3.28
CA GLU A 39 5.98 -3.04 2.69
C GLU A 39 6.10 -1.68 2.01
N LEU A 40 5.11 -1.27 1.22
CA LEU A 40 5.09 0.05 0.57
C LEU A 40 5.17 1.18 1.61
N ALA A 41 4.31 1.16 2.64
CA ALA A 41 4.31 2.18 3.67
C ALA A 41 5.61 2.16 4.50
N ARG A 42 6.20 0.98 4.73
CA ARG A 42 7.48 0.87 5.45
C ARG A 42 8.64 1.46 4.65
N ASN A 43 8.63 1.30 3.34
CA ASN A 43 9.63 1.92 2.47
C ASN A 43 9.58 3.45 2.58
N ILE A 44 8.39 4.04 2.63
CA ILE A 44 8.21 5.48 2.86
C ILE A 44 8.85 5.89 4.21
N VAL A 45 8.46 5.24 5.31
CA VAL A 45 8.98 5.59 6.65
C VAL A 45 10.51 5.42 6.73
N ARG A 46 11.06 4.35 6.13
CA ARG A 46 12.48 4.04 6.24
C ARG A 46 13.38 4.90 5.35
N TYR A 47 12.94 5.20 4.13
CA TYR A 47 13.80 5.77 3.10
C TYR A 47 13.45 7.21 2.73
N ALA A 48 12.20 7.63 2.89
CA ALA A 48 11.73 8.95 2.47
C ALA A 48 11.32 9.88 3.62
N VAL A 49 11.24 9.36 4.85
CA VAL A 49 10.81 10.05 6.08
C VAL A 49 9.33 10.44 6.09
N ARG A 50 8.78 10.87 4.96
CA ARG A 50 7.36 11.19 4.78
C ARG A 50 6.87 10.79 3.39
N GLY A 51 5.59 10.52 3.27
CA GLY A 51 4.93 10.27 2.00
C GLY A 51 3.44 10.01 2.19
N GLU A 52 2.81 9.45 1.19
CA GLU A 52 1.40 9.13 1.21
C GLU A 52 1.06 7.80 0.56
N VAL A 53 0.00 7.16 1.09
CA VAL A 53 -0.66 6.01 0.48
C VAL A 53 -2.08 6.40 0.07
N ILE A 54 -2.45 6.09 -1.17
CA ILE A 54 -3.78 6.27 -1.73
C ILE A 54 -4.34 4.89 -2.04
N LEU A 55 -5.57 4.63 -1.60
CA LEU A 55 -6.27 3.36 -1.79
C LEU A 55 -7.56 3.65 -2.55
N ARG A 56 -7.79 2.95 -3.68
CA ARG A 56 -8.99 3.12 -4.51
C ARG A 56 -9.56 1.77 -4.90
N LEU A 57 -10.89 1.67 -4.93
CA LEU A 57 -11.54 0.59 -5.67
C LEU A 57 -11.49 0.94 -7.15
N ILE A 58 -11.15 -0.04 -7.96
CA ILE A 58 -11.15 0.07 -9.42
C ILE A 58 -12.10 -0.96 -10.00
N ASP A 59 -12.76 -0.61 -11.09
CA ASP A 59 -13.56 -1.51 -11.90
C ASP A 59 -13.11 -1.33 -13.35
N ASP A 60 -12.50 -2.38 -13.90
CA ASP A 60 -12.07 -2.42 -15.30
C ASP A 60 -12.86 -3.50 -16.02
N ASN A 61 -13.88 -3.09 -16.78
CA ASN A 61 -14.72 -3.97 -17.59
C ASN A 61 -15.32 -5.14 -16.78
N GLY A 62 -15.78 -4.88 -15.55
CA GLY A 62 -16.37 -5.89 -14.67
C GLY A 62 -15.34 -6.63 -13.81
N LYS A 63 -14.04 -6.37 -13.96
CA LYS A 63 -13.00 -6.83 -13.05
C LYS A 63 -12.81 -5.79 -11.96
N ARG A 64 -13.36 -6.09 -10.78
CA ARG A 64 -13.17 -5.25 -9.60
C ARG A 64 -11.84 -5.56 -8.94
N GLY A 65 -11.16 -4.52 -8.50
CA GLY A 65 -9.88 -4.63 -7.82
C GLY A 65 -9.63 -3.45 -6.88
N ILE A 66 -8.43 -3.43 -6.34
CA ILE A 66 -7.92 -2.33 -5.54
C ILE A 66 -6.67 -1.81 -6.20
N GLU A 67 -6.58 -0.50 -6.30
CA GLU A 67 -5.35 0.19 -6.61
C GLU A 67 -4.73 0.74 -5.32
N VAL A 68 -3.43 0.51 -5.18
CA VAL A 68 -2.61 1.02 -4.09
C VAL A 68 -1.51 1.88 -4.70
N VAL A 69 -1.54 3.17 -4.41
CA VAL A 69 -0.47 4.10 -4.83
C VAL A 69 0.28 4.53 -3.58
N ALA A 70 1.60 4.32 -3.58
CA ALA A 70 2.52 4.85 -2.58
C ALA A 70 3.38 5.90 -3.26
N ALA A 71 3.39 7.12 -2.72
CA ALA A 71 4.15 8.24 -3.26
C ALA A 71 4.98 8.87 -2.14
N ASP A 72 6.24 9.13 -2.43
CA ASP A 72 7.18 9.75 -1.51
C ASP A 72 8.20 10.62 -2.27
N ASP A 73 8.81 11.55 -1.54
CA ASP A 73 9.87 12.43 -2.06
C ASP A 73 11.27 11.96 -1.59
N GLY A 74 11.44 10.64 -1.42
CA GLY A 74 12.70 10.04 -1.00
C GLY A 74 13.80 10.15 -2.06
N PRO A 75 15.02 9.68 -1.77
CA PRO A 75 16.17 9.76 -2.69
C PRO A 75 16.00 8.93 -3.98
N GLY A 76 14.89 8.20 -4.13
CA GLY A 76 14.66 7.24 -5.19
C GLY A 76 15.44 5.94 -5.00
N ILE A 77 15.32 5.04 -5.98
CA ILE A 77 16.01 3.75 -6.01
C ILE A 77 17.19 3.87 -6.98
N PRO A 78 18.45 3.87 -6.49
CA PRO A 78 19.63 4.05 -7.36
C PRO A 78 19.83 2.90 -8.35
N ASP A 79 19.49 1.68 -7.92
CA ASP A 79 19.53 0.47 -8.74
C ASP A 79 18.21 -0.29 -8.56
N ILE A 80 17.38 -0.27 -9.60
CA ILE A 80 16.06 -0.90 -9.61
C ILE A 80 16.17 -2.43 -9.42
N GLY A 81 17.30 -3.04 -9.81
CA GLY A 81 17.52 -4.48 -9.64
C GLY A 81 17.65 -4.93 -8.18
N LEU A 82 17.90 -3.99 -7.26
CA LEU A 82 17.98 -4.25 -5.82
C LEU A 82 16.67 -3.93 -5.09
N ALA A 83 15.64 -3.47 -5.80
CA ALA A 83 14.33 -3.20 -5.21
C ALA A 83 13.62 -4.53 -4.92
N MET A 84 13.31 -4.77 -3.64
CA MET A 84 12.51 -5.90 -3.16
C MET A 84 11.41 -5.42 -2.22
#